data_AF-A0A7Z9WJS9-F1
#
_entry.id   AF-A0A7Z9WJS9-F1
#
_cell.length_a   1.000
_cell.length_b   1.000
_cell.length_c   1.000
_cell.angle_alpha   90.00
_cell.angle_beta   90.00
_cell.angle_gamma   90.00
#
_symmetry.space_group_name_H-M   'P 1'
#
loop_
_entity.id
_entity.type
_entity.pdbx_description
1 polymer ?
#
loop_
_entity_poly.entity_id
_entity_poly.type
_entity_poly.pdbx_seq_one_letter_code
_entity_poly.pdbx_strand_id
1 'polypeptide(L)' 'PILESGGGLLASGRQYASIVLGQDMAIGFIGPVGEKLEFSISESLALLIRQPGAICVLKG' A
#
# COMPACT_ATOMS: atom_id res chain seq x y z
N PRO A 1 -4.78 7.00 11.91
CA PRO A 1 -5.94 6.65 11.05
C PRO A 1 -5.81 7.36 9.70
N ILE A 2 -5.86 6.63 8.58
CA ILE A 2 -5.68 7.21 7.23
C ILE A 2 -7.01 7.74 6.66
N LEU A 3 -8.14 7.19 7.09
CA LEU A 3 -9.47 7.70 6.74
C LEU A 3 -9.80 8.91 7.64
N GLU A 4 -10.06 10.06 7.04
CA GLU A 4 -10.44 11.30 7.74
C GLU A 4 -11.91 11.27 8.21
N SER A 5 -12.81 10.68 7.42
CA SER A 5 -14.22 10.48 7.75
C SER A 5 -14.80 9.25 7.01
N GLY A 6 -15.97 8.78 7.45
CA GLY A 6 -16.67 7.64 6.83
C GLY A 6 -15.99 6.29 7.07
N GLY A 7 -16.12 5.37 6.11
CA GLY A 7 -15.54 4.03 6.19
C GLY A 7 -15.64 3.24 4.89
N GLY A 8 -15.03 2.05 4.86
CA GLY A 8 -15.09 1.13 3.72
C GLY A 8 -15.33 -0.30 4.19
N LEU A 9 -16.29 -0.98 3.57
CA LEU A 9 -16.51 -2.40 3.69
C LEU A 9 -15.99 -3.08 2.42
N LEU A 10 -15.16 -4.11 2.60
CA LEU A 10 -14.61 -4.92 1.53
C LEU A 10 -14.94 -6.38 1.82
N ALA A 11 -15.49 -7.10 0.84
CA ALA A 11 -15.61 -8.55 0.97
C ALA A 11 -14.22 -9.18 1.03
N SER A 12 -13.96 -9.97 2.07
CA SER A 12 -12.67 -10.60 2.28
C SER A 12 -12.47 -11.77 1.31
N GLY A 13 -11.28 -11.88 0.73
CA GLY A 13 -10.90 -12.99 -0.14
C GLY A 13 -10.13 -12.56 -1.38
N ARG A 14 -9.19 -13.41 -1.81
CA ARG A 14 -8.33 -13.18 -2.98
C ARG A 14 -9.12 -13.08 -4.30
N GLN A 15 -10.33 -13.63 -4.34
CA GLN A 15 -11.23 -13.52 -5.48
C GLN A 15 -11.81 -12.12 -5.65
N TYR A 16 -11.81 -11.27 -4.62
CA TYR A 16 -12.37 -9.93 -4.66
C TYR A 16 -11.30 -8.86 -4.82
N ALA A 17 -10.26 -8.90 -3.97
CA ALA A 17 -9.16 -7.98 -4.00
C ALA A 17 -7.85 -8.63 -3.48
N SER A 18 -6.71 -8.08 -3.88
CA SER A 18 -5.39 -8.51 -3.41
C SER A 18 -4.41 -7.34 -3.44
N ILE A 19 -3.45 -7.33 -2.53
CA ILE A 19 -2.24 -6.52 -2.66
C ILE A 19 -1.22 -7.40 -3.38
N VAL A 20 -0.76 -6.94 -4.54
CA VAL A 20 0.31 -7.58 -5.30
C VAL A 20 1.61 -6.96 -4.84
N LEU A 21 2.50 -7.78 -4.29
CA LEU A 21 3.82 -7.36 -3.85
C LEU A 21 4.84 -7.70 -4.93
N GLY A 22 5.51 -6.68 -5.47
CA GLY A 22 6.62 -6.84 -6.39
C GLY A 22 7.95 -6.95 -5.65
N GLN A 23 8.25 -5.95 -4.83
CA GLN A 23 9.44 -5.90 -3.96
C GLN A 23 8.93 -5.67 -2.54
N ASP A 24 9.19 -6.63 -1.65
CA ASP A 24 8.98 -6.44 -0.20
C ASP A 24 9.91 -5.36 0.34
N MET A 25 9.61 -4.78 1.50
CA MET A 25 10.36 -3.65 2.06
C MET A 25 11.87 -3.93 2.13
N ALA A 26 12.66 -3.04 1.53
CA ALA A 26 14.12 -3.12 1.51
C ALA A 26 14.76 -1.79 1.85
N ILE A 27 16.01 -1.85 2.33
CA ILE A 27 16.85 -0.68 2.59
C ILE A 27 17.92 -0.62 1.51
N GLY A 28 18.01 0.51 0.81
CA GLY A 28 19.08 0.82 -0.14
C GLY A 28 20.08 1.82 0.46
N PHE A 29 21.34 1.73 0.06
CA PHE A 29 22.34 2.76 0.31
C PHE A 29 22.44 3.66 -0.92
N ILE A 30 22.30 4.97 -0.74
CA ILE A 30 22.41 5.95 -1.84
C ILE A 30 23.84 6.49 -1.91
N GLY A 31 24.38 6.98 -0.79
CA GLY A 31 25.71 7.58 -0.78
C GLY A 31 25.90 8.59 0.36
N PRO A 32 27.08 9.22 0.45
CA PRO A 32 27.32 10.32 1.37
C PRO A 32 26.60 11.60 0.93
N VAL A 33 26.00 12.32 1.89
CA VAL A 33 25.42 13.66 1.74
C VAL A 33 26.05 14.57 2.80
N GLY A 34 27.09 15.30 2.40
CA GLY A 34 27.96 16.02 3.33
C GLY A 34 28.62 15.06 4.33
N GLU A 35 28.49 15.36 5.61
CA GLU A 35 28.99 14.52 6.73
C GLU A 35 28.02 13.39 7.13
N LYS A 36 27.00 13.11 6.32
CA LYS A 36 25.97 12.09 6.60
C LYS A 36 25.95 11.01 5.52
N LEU A 37 25.34 9.89 5.84
CA LEU A 37 25.02 8.82 4.89
C LEU A 37 23.53 8.84 4.58
N GLU A 38 23.20 8.72 3.29
CA GLU A 38 21.84 8.65 2.79
C GLU A 38 21.47 7.21 2.44
N PHE A 39 20.29 6.82 2.89
CA PHE A 39 19.69 5.51 2.65
C PHE A 39 18.27 5.71 2.12
N SER A 40 17.80 4.78 1.31
CA SER A 40 16.41 4.69 0.88
C SER A 40 15.72 3.52 1.56
N ILE A 41 14.42 3.67 1.80
CA ILE A 41 13.52 2.55 2.05
C ILE A 41 12.61 2.46 0.83
N SER A 42 12.57 1.29 0.19
CA SER A 42 11.72 1.06 -0.98
C SER A 42 10.82 -0.14 -0.75
N GLU A 43 9.64 -0.08 -1.34
CA GLU A 43 8.68 -1.17 -1.46
C GLU A 43 7.97 -0.99 -2.80
N SER A 44 7.65 -2.08 -3.50
CA SER A 44 6.84 -2.04 -4.71
C SER A 44 5.60 -2.89 -4.52
N LEU A 45 4.44 -2.23 -4.48
CA LEU A 45 3.14 -2.89 -4.36
C LEU A 45 2.10 -2.26 -5.27
N ALA A 46 1.04 -3.02 -5.57
CA ALA A 46 -0.12 -2.56 -6.30
C ALA A 46 -1.40 -3.17 -5.72
N LEU A 47 -2.50 -2.42 -5.75
CA LEU A 47 -3.83 -2.94 -5.44
C LEU A 47 -4.44 -3.58 -6.68
N LEU A 48 -4.87 -4.83 -6.57
CA LEU A 48 -5.62 -5.54 -7.61
C LEU A 48 -7.05 -5.75 -7.15
N ILE A 49 -7.99 -5.03 -7.76
CA ILE A 49 -9.43 -5.21 -7.56
C ILE A 49 -9.96 -6.10 -8.69
N ARG A 50 -10.47 -7.28 -8.34
CA ARG A 50 -11.06 -8.24 -9.29
C ARG A 50 -12.57 -8.10 -9.39
N GLN A 51 -13.23 -7.68 -8.31
CA GLN A 51 -14.67 -7.48 -8.26
C GLN A 51 -15.01 -6.14 -7.59
N PRO A 52 -15.18 -5.04 -8.36
CA PRO A 52 -15.49 -3.72 -7.81
C PRO A 52 -16.78 -3.70 -6.98
N GLY A 53 -17.79 -4.51 -7.35
CA GLY A 53 -19.04 -4.61 -6.60
C GLY A 53 -18.92 -5.21 -5.19
N ALA A 54 -17.74 -5.71 -4.81
CA ALA A 54 -17.45 -6.22 -3.47
C ALA A 54 -17.00 -5.12 -2.48
N ILE A 55 -17.06 -3.85 -2.88
CA ILE A 55 -16.65 -2.69 -2.10
C ILE A 55 -17.86 -1.80 -1.82
N CYS A 56 -18.10 -1.45 -0.56
CA CYS A 56 -19.12 -0.50 -0.14
C CYS A 56 -18.47 0.65 0.63
N VAL A 57 -18.77 1.89 0.21
CA VAL A 57 -18.29 3.10 0.88
C VAL A 57 -19.34 3.58 1.87
N LEU A 58 -18.95 3.69 3.14
CA LEU A 58 -19.76 4.24 4.20
C LEU A 58 -19.56 5.76 4.26
N LYS A 59 -20.65 6.52 4.18
CA LYS A 59 -20.62 7.97 4.30
C LYS A 59 -20.41 8.37 5.76
N GLY A 60 -19.53 9.35 5.99
CA GLY A 60 -19.32 10.03 7.26
C GLY A 60 -19.93 11.41 7.26
#